data_AF-A0A1Y4VM73-F1
#
_entry.id   AF-A0A1Y4VM73-F1
#
_cell.length_a   1.000
_cell.length_b   1.000
_cell.length_c   1.000
_cell.angle_alpha   90.00
_cell.angle_beta   90.00
_cell.angle_gamma   90.00
#
_symmetry.space_group_name_H-M   'P 1'
#
loop_
_entity.id
_entity.type
_entity.pdbx_description
1 polymer ?
#
loop_
_entity_poly.entity_id
_entity_poly.type
_entity_poly.pdbx_seq_one_letter_code
_entity_poly.pdbx_strand_id
1 'polypeptide(L)'
;MGVFSGKVCDWWQNDHYNWFTTLQLPSYSAETVIAMDGDASAPSPQQLLELRALLKNWASITARLDSILPNESRLVHKEEIYASWQDHFYPEAINPSDKDNEGWEITFVREDMDDCFSFIWKNNTVRNLTFN
;
A
#
# COMPACT_ATOMS: atom_id res chain seq x y z
N MET A 1 9.36 8.74 9.35
CA MET A 1 8.51 9.10 8.20
C MET A 1 9.24 10.13 7.39
N GLY A 2 9.15 10.04 6.06
CA GLY A 2 9.76 11.00 5.13
C GLY A 2 8.99 12.32 5.05
N VAL A 3 9.43 13.19 4.13
CA VAL A 3 8.76 14.44 3.79
C VAL A 3 7.77 14.17 2.66
N PHE A 4 6.50 14.56 2.84
CA PHE A 4 5.49 14.50 1.80
C PHE A 4 5.59 15.74 0.91
N SER A 5 5.52 15.53 -0.40
CA SER A 5 5.60 16.59 -1.40
C SER A 5 4.46 16.45 -2.41
N GLY A 6 3.84 17.56 -2.79
CA GLY A 6 2.78 17.62 -3.78
C GLY A 6 2.91 18.88 -4.62
N LYS A 7 2.38 18.86 -5.85
CA LYS A 7 2.25 20.07 -6.68
C LYS A 7 0.86 20.65 -6.47
N VAL A 8 0.79 21.85 -5.93
CA VAL A 8 -0.46 22.57 -5.62
C VAL A 8 -0.60 23.79 -6.51
N CYS A 9 -1.84 24.17 -6.86
CA CYS A 9 -2.12 25.40 -7.59
C CYS A 9 -2.45 26.50 -6.60
N ASP A 10 -1.74 27.63 -6.67
CA ASP A 10 -1.93 28.76 -5.76
C ASP A 10 -3.38 29.27 -5.75
N TRP A 11 -4.10 29.16 -6.87
CA TRP A 11 -5.49 29.61 -7.01
C TRP A 11 -6.54 28.62 -6.54
N TRP A 12 -6.20 27.34 -6.35
CA TRP A 12 -7.15 26.27 -6.04
C TRP A 12 -6.78 25.51 -4.77
N GLN A 13 -6.51 26.24 -3.69
CA GLN A 13 -6.04 25.67 -2.43
C GLN A 13 -6.94 24.55 -1.85
N ASN A 14 -8.24 24.58 -2.15
CA ASN A 14 -9.21 23.61 -1.64
C ASN A 14 -9.51 22.46 -2.62
N ASP A 15 -8.88 22.44 -3.80
CA ASP A 15 -9.02 21.33 -4.73
C ASP A 15 -8.28 20.09 -4.22
N HIS A 16 -8.61 18.93 -4.79
CA HIS A 16 -7.96 17.68 -4.44
C HIS A 16 -6.58 17.57 -5.10
N TYR A 17 -5.58 17.26 -4.28
CA TYR A 17 -4.19 17.04 -4.64
C TYR A 17 -3.66 15.74 -4.03
N ASN A 18 -2.66 15.19 -4.70
CA ASN A 18 -1.93 14.03 -4.23
C ASN A 18 -0.57 14.46 -3.66
N TRP A 19 -0.28 13.91 -2.48
CA TRP A 19 0.96 14.12 -1.75
C TRP A 19 1.73 12.81 -1.71
N PHE A 20 3.01 12.86 -2.06
CA PHE A 20 3.83 11.66 -2.17
C PHE A 20 5.05 11.73 -1.27
N THR A 21 5.43 10.60 -0.72
CA THR A 21 6.75 10.39 -0.16
C THR A 21 7.24 9.01 -0.57
N THR A 22 8.54 8.81 -0.46
CA THR A 22 9.17 7.52 -0.73
C THR A 22 9.87 7.07 0.54
N LEU A 23 9.72 5.78 0.88
CA LEU A 23 10.38 5.19 2.03
C LEU A 23 10.85 3.79 1.72
N GLN A 24 11.98 3.40 2.29
CA GLN A 24 12.39 2.00 2.30
C GLN A 24 11.78 1.28 3.51
N LEU A 25 10.90 0.31 3.27
CA LEU A 25 10.32 -0.49 4.33
C LEU A 25 11.35 -1.50 4.88
N PRO A 26 11.27 -1.86 6.18
CA PRO A 26 12.14 -2.89 6.75
C PRO A 26 12.03 -4.19 5.96
N SER A 27 13.17 -4.85 5.75
CA SER A 27 13.30 -6.12 5.02
C SER A 27 13.19 -6.03 3.49
N TYR A 28 12.97 -4.85 2.91
CA TYR A 28 12.93 -4.66 1.45
C TYR A 28 14.09 -3.78 0.98
N SER A 29 14.72 -4.16 -0.14
CA SER A 29 15.76 -3.37 -0.80
C SER A 29 15.19 -2.23 -1.63
N ALA A 30 14.00 -2.43 -2.20
CA ALA A 30 13.29 -1.44 -3.01
C ALA A 30 12.59 -0.38 -2.16
N GLU A 31 12.41 0.80 -2.74
CA GLU A 31 11.64 1.87 -2.14
C GLU A 31 10.14 1.68 -2.40
N THR A 32 9.32 2.03 -1.41
CA THR A 32 7.86 2.07 -1.46
C THR A 32 7.39 3.51 -1.61
N VAL A 33 6.56 3.76 -2.61
CA VAL A 33 5.88 5.04 -2.79
C VAL A 33 4.65 5.07 -1.88
N ILE A 34 4.47 6.16 -1.16
CA ILE A 34 3.27 6.40 -0.36
C ILE A 34 2.57 7.63 -0.89
N ALA A 35 1.30 7.47 -1.25
CA ALA A 35 0.41 8.57 -1.59
C ALA A 35 -0.46 8.97 -0.38
N MET A 36 -0.89 10.22 -0.37
CA MET A 36 -1.92 10.75 0.52
C MET A 36 -2.79 11.73 -0.24
N ASP A 37 -4.08 11.68 0.06
CA ASP A 37 -5.09 12.53 -0.55
C ASP A 37 -5.39 13.72 0.35
N GLY A 38 -5.55 14.89 -0.24
CA GLY A 38 -6.10 16.04 0.47
C GLY A 38 -6.00 17.32 -0.33
N ASP A 39 -6.21 18.45 0.35
CA ASP A 39 -6.10 19.77 -0.25
C ASP A 39 -4.66 20.30 -0.20
N ALA A 40 -4.45 21.60 -0.45
CA ALA A 40 -3.12 22.20 -0.39
C ALA A 40 -2.50 22.23 1.02
N SER A 41 -3.28 21.93 2.07
CA SER A 41 -2.83 21.83 3.46
C SER A 41 -2.51 20.40 3.91
N ALA A 42 -2.76 19.40 3.06
CA ALA A 42 -2.46 18.01 3.37
C ALA A 42 -0.95 17.72 3.46
N PRO A 43 -0.56 16.55 3.98
CA PRO A 43 -1.42 15.48 4.51
C PRO A 43 -2.08 15.81 5.85
N SER A 44 -3.31 15.32 6.04
CA SER A 44 -4.05 15.57 7.29
C SER A 44 -3.39 14.85 8.49
N PRO A 45 -3.49 15.41 9.73
CA PRO A 45 -2.97 14.74 10.93
C PRO A 45 -3.53 13.32 11.16
N GLN A 46 -4.78 13.09 10.75
CA GLN A 46 -5.45 11.79 10.89
C GLN A 46 -4.85 10.75 9.94
N GLN A 47 -4.68 11.05 8.64
CA GLN A 47 -4.04 10.14 7.70
C GLN A 47 -2.60 9.82 8.11
N LEU A 48 -1.86 10.81 8.63
CA LEU A 48 -0.51 10.59 9.16
C LEU A 48 -0.52 9.63 10.36
N LEU A 49 -1.51 9.73 11.25
CA LEU A 49 -1.64 8.82 12.39
C LEU A 49 -1.96 7.38 11.94
N GLU A 50 -2.88 7.24 10.98
CA GLU A 50 -3.26 5.95 10.42
C GLU A 50 -2.11 5.30 9.67
N LEU A 51 -1.37 6.06 8.86
CA LEU A 51 -0.18 5.55 8.19
C LEU A 51 0.87 5.09 9.22
N ARG A 52 1.12 5.88 10.28
CA ARG A 52 2.04 5.47 11.35
C ARG A 52 1.62 4.15 11.99
N ALA A 53 0.32 3.96 12.21
CA ALA A 53 -0.20 2.71 12.76
C ALA A 53 -0.02 1.55 11.76
N LEU A 54 -0.28 1.77 10.47
CA LEU A 54 -0.04 0.79 9.41
C LEU A 54 1.42 0.35 9.38
N LEU A 55 2.34 1.31 9.32
CA LEU A 55 3.79 1.04 9.26
C LEU A 55 4.31 0.33 10.51
N LYS A 56 3.79 0.67 11.70
CA LYS A 56 4.11 -0.04 12.95
C LYS A 56 3.62 -1.49 12.95
N ASN A 57 2.51 -1.76 12.26
CA ASN A 57 1.90 -3.08 12.15
C ASN A 57 2.36 -3.85 10.92
N TRP A 58 3.43 -3.42 10.24
CA TRP A 58 3.87 -4.04 8.98
C TRP A 58 4.12 -5.55 9.11
N ALA A 59 4.77 -6.00 10.19
CA ALA A 59 4.98 -7.43 10.45
C ALA A 59 3.67 -8.22 10.62
N SER A 60 2.62 -7.59 11.15
CA SER A 60 1.30 -8.21 11.25
C SER A 60 0.62 -8.31 9.87
N ILE A 61 0.85 -7.34 9.00
CA ILE A 61 0.35 -7.35 7.62
C ILE A 61 0.97 -8.51 6.86
N THR A 62 2.30 -8.64 6.87
CA THR A 62 3.00 -9.72 6.17
C THR A 62 2.60 -11.10 6.71
N ALA A 63 2.49 -11.26 8.02
CA ALA A 63 2.01 -12.52 8.63
C ALA A 63 0.57 -12.88 8.23
N ARG A 64 -0.30 -11.89 8.01
CA ARG A 64 -1.66 -12.13 7.49
C ARG A 64 -1.62 -12.57 6.03
N LEU A 65 -0.80 -11.93 5.21
CA LEU A 65 -0.61 -12.32 3.82
C LEU A 65 -0.10 -13.76 3.69
N ASP A 66 0.85 -14.18 4.53
CA ASP A 66 1.32 -15.59 4.57
C ASP A 66 0.22 -16.61 4.80
N SER A 67 -0.78 -16.25 5.61
CA SER A 67 -1.90 -17.15 5.90
C SER A 67 -2.96 -17.22 4.80
N ILE A 68 -3.03 -16.20 3.93
CA ILE A 68 -4.13 -16.01 2.98
C ILE A 68 -3.67 -16.29 1.53
N LEU A 69 -2.53 -15.74 1.11
CA LEU A 69 -2.04 -15.81 -0.27
C LEU A 69 -1.96 -17.25 -0.82
N PRO A 70 -1.46 -18.26 -0.08
CA PRO A 70 -1.37 -19.62 -0.60
C PRO A 70 -2.73 -20.24 -0.96
N ASN A 71 -3.80 -19.87 -0.25
CA ASN A 71 -5.13 -20.40 -0.54
C ASN A 71 -5.83 -19.58 -1.62
N GLU A 72 -5.77 -18.25 -1.54
CA GLU A 72 -6.44 -17.36 -2.49
C GLU A 72 -5.83 -17.47 -3.90
N SER A 73 -4.51 -17.61 -4.00
CA SER A 73 -3.83 -17.79 -5.30
C SER A 73 -4.22 -19.09 -6.00
N ARG A 74 -4.49 -20.17 -5.24
CA ARG A 74 -4.98 -21.45 -5.79
C ARG A 74 -6.36 -21.33 -6.42
N LEU A 75 -7.22 -20.46 -5.88
CA LEU A 75 -8.58 -20.23 -6.42
C LEU A 75 -8.54 -19.58 -7.81
N VAL A 76 -7.42 -18.92 -8.14
CA VAL A 76 -7.20 -18.28 -9.45
C VAL A 76 -6.09 -18.94 -10.26
N HIS A 77 -5.65 -20.14 -9.88
CA HIS A 77 -4.61 -20.93 -10.57
C HIS A 77 -3.26 -20.20 -10.72
N LYS A 78 -2.88 -19.38 -9.73
CA LYS A 78 -1.60 -18.66 -9.67
C LYS A 78 -0.73 -19.08 -8.48
N GLU A 79 -0.96 -20.25 -7.90
CA GLU A 79 -0.25 -20.72 -6.70
C GLU A 79 1.27 -20.85 -6.87
N GLU A 80 1.73 -21.20 -8.07
CA GLU A 80 3.17 -21.31 -8.36
C GLU A 80 3.88 -19.93 -8.30
N ILE A 81 3.14 -18.86 -8.59
CA ILE A 81 3.64 -17.49 -8.62
C ILE A 81 3.74 -16.92 -7.20
N TYR A 82 2.71 -17.14 -6.37
CA TYR A 82 2.60 -16.48 -5.06
C TYR A 82 2.93 -17.37 -3.85
N ALA A 83 3.29 -18.65 -4.04
CA ALA A 83 3.69 -19.53 -2.93
C ALA A 83 4.91 -19.02 -2.16
N SER A 84 5.86 -18.38 -2.84
CA SER A 84 7.08 -17.78 -2.29
C SER A 84 7.06 -16.25 -2.41
N TRP A 85 5.90 -15.62 -2.21
CA TRP A 85 5.72 -14.20 -2.48
C TRP A 85 6.73 -13.30 -1.73
N GLN A 86 7.13 -13.64 -0.50
CA GLN A 86 8.09 -12.83 0.27
C GLN A 86 9.49 -12.76 -0.35
N ASP A 87 9.87 -13.76 -1.15
CA ASP A 87 11.20 -13.82 -1.76
C ASP A 87 11.27 -13.04 -3.08
N HIS A 88 10.12 -12.75 -3.69
CA HIS A 88 10.04 -12.26 -5.07
C HIS A 88 9.24 -10.96 -5.21
N PHE A 89 8.43 -10.61 -4.21
CA PHE A 89 7.58 -9.44 -4.24
C PHE A 89 8.03 -8.40 -3.20
N TYR A 90 7.97 -7.15 -3.60
CA TYR A 90 8.21 -6.02 -2.72
C TYR A 90 7.02 -5.04 -2.76
N PRO A 91 6.77 -4.31 -1.67
CA PRO A 91 5.72 -3.30 -1.62
C PRO A 91 6.11 -2.11 -2.49
N GLU A 92 5.43 -1.94 -3.61
CA GLU A 92 5.65 -0.83 -4.54
C GLU A 92 4.96 0.43 -4.05
N ALA A 93 3.68 0.30 -3.65
CA ALA A 93 2.83 1.44 -3.36
C ALA A 93 1.93 1.23 -2.14
N ILE A 94 1.71 2.30 -1.37
CA ILE A 94 0.69 2.40 -0.33
C ILE A 94 -0.14 3.66 -0.61
N ASN A 95 -1.41 3.46 -0.97
CA ASN A 95 -2.31 4.53 -1.39
C ASN A 95 -3.55 4.57 -0.47
N PRO A 96 -4.21 5.73 -0.33
CA PRO A 96 -5.58 5.78 0.18
C PRO A 96 -6.48 4.92 -0.72
N SER A 97 -7.43 4.19 -0.14
CA SER A 97 -8.38 3.39 -0.91
C SER A 97 -9.49 4.27 -1.49
N ASP A 98 -9.60 4.33 -2.82
CA ASP A 98 -10.66 5.06 -3.56
C ASP A 98 -12.08 4.56 -3.28
N LYS A 99 -12.23 3.28 -2.88
CA LYS A 99 -13.53 2.64 -2.65
C LYS A 99 -14.02 2.90 -1.23
N ASP A 100 -15.01 3.80 -1.09
CA ASP A 100 -15.82 3.99 0.12
C ASP A 100 -15.04 4.06 1.44
N ASN A 101 -13.86 4.69 1.40
CA ASN A 101 -13.30 5.43 2.52
C ASN A 101 -12.99 4.59 3.79
N GLU A 102 -12.25 3.50 3.67
CA GLU A 102 -11.98 2.62 4.82
C GLU A 102 -10.64 1.87 4.75
N GLY A 103 -9.50 2.53 4.48
CA GLY A 103 -8.18 1.91 4.69
C GLY A 103 -7.14 2.31 3.66
N TRP A 104 -6.08 1.49 3.58
CA TRP A 104 -4.94 1.70 2.70
C TRP A 104 -4.87 0.58 1.69
N GLU A 105 -4.86 0.91 0.40
CA GLU A 105 -4.49 -0.04 -0.64
C GLU A 105 -2.98 -0.21 -0.64
N ILE A 106 -2.52 -1.45 -0.61
CA ILE A 106 -1.11 -1.82 -0.66
C ILE A 106 -0.90 -2.71 -1.87
N THR A 107 0.04 -2.32 -2.72
CA THR A 107 0.40 -3.06 -3.93
C THR A 107 1.80 -3.64 -3.79
N PHE A 108 1.90 -4.94 -4.05
CA PHE A 108 3.15 -5.66 -4.15
C PHE A 108 3.39 -6.04 -5.59
N VAL A 109 4.60 -5.79 -6.09
CA VAL A 109 5.01 -6.16 -7.45
C VAL A 109 6.19 -7.11 -7.38
N ARG A 110 6.28 -7.99 -8.38
CA ARG A 110 7.40 -8.89 -8.54
C ARG A 110 8.59 -8.17 -9.19
N GLU A 111 9.81 -8.54 -8.83
CA GLU A 111 11.04 -7.91 -9.38
C GLU A 111 11.15 -7.93 -10.92
N ASP A 112 10.52 -8.91 -11.58
CA ASP A 112 10.46 -9.05 -13.04
C ASP A 112 9.19 -8.41 -13.68
N MET A 113 8.40 -7.68 -12.87
CA MET A 113 7.28 -6.79 -13.21
C MET A 113 6.02 -7.37 -13.89
N ASP A 114 5.96 -8.66 -14.21
CA ASP A 114 4.79 -9.22 -14.89
C ASP A 114 3.63 -9.60 -13.95
N ASP A 115 3.91 -9.84 -12.66
CA ASP A 115 2.89 -10.20 -11.68
C ASP A 115 2.82 -9.17 -10.54
N CYS A 116 1.60 -8.85 -10.12
CA CYS A 116 1.39 -8.07 -8.91
C CYS A 116 0.19 -8.58 -8.12
N PHE A 117 0.10 -8.16 -6.87
CA PHE A 117 -1.12 -8.32 -6.08
C PHE A 117 -1.35 -7.07 -5.26
N SER A 118 -2.61 -6.71 -5.07
CA SER A 118 -3.00 -5.60 -4.20
C SER A 118 -4.12 -5.99 -3.26
N PHE A 119 -4.20 -5.29 -2.14
CA PHE A 119 -5.25 -5.50 -1.15
C PHE A 119 -5.49 -4.22 -0.34
N ILE A 120 -6.65 -4.15 0.30
CA ILE A 120 -7.00 -3.08 1.22
C ILE A 120 -6.73 -3.54 2.65
N TRP A 121 -5.89 -2.81 3.36
CA TRP A 121 -5.64 -2.98 4.79
C TRP A 121 -6.51 -2.04 5.62
N LYS A 122 -7.33 -2.63 6.49
CA LYS A 122 -8.09 -1.88 7.51
C LYS A 122 -8.36 -2.70 8.75
N ASN A 123 -8.30 -2.06 9.93
CA ASN A 123 -8.69 -2.67 11.21
C ASN A 123 -8.07 -4.07 11.39
N ASN A 124 -6.77 -4.17 11.08
CA ASN A 124 -6.00 -5.41 11.15
C ASN A 124 -6.48 -6.56 10.25
N THR A 125 -7.14 -6.22 9.13
CA THR A 125 -7.77 -7.17 8.21
C THR A 125 -7.37 -6.86 6.77
N VAL A 126 -7.10 -7.92 6.00
CA VAL A 126 -6.91 -7.88 4.53
C VAL A 126 -8.28 -7.97 3.87
N ARG A 127 -8.59 -7.04 2.96
CA ARG A 127 -9.84 -7.00 2.19
C ARG A 127 -9.52 -6.85 0.71
N ASN A 128 -10.43 -7.29 -0.17
CA ASN A 128 -10.34 -7.09 -1.62
C ASN A 128 -8.97 -7.48 -2.20
N LEU A 129 -8.43 -8.63 -1.79
CA LEU A 129 -7.19 -9.15 -2.37
C LEU A 129 -7.41 -9.44 -3.86
N THR A 130 -6.54 -8.90 -4.70
CA THR A 130 -6.57 -9.10 -6.14
C THR A 130 -5.19 -9.51 -6.63
N PHE A 131 -5.17 -10.35 -7.68
CA PHE A 131 -3.97 -10.82 -8.35
C PHE A 131 -4.06 -10.35 -9.81
N ASN A 132 -3.04 -9.65 -10.30
CA ASN A 132 -2.96 -9.23 -11.70
C ASN A 132 -1.79 -9.92 -12.37
#